data_AF-A0A522WTZ4-F1
#
_entry.id   AF-A0A522WTZ4-F1
#
_cell.length_a   1.000
_cell.length_b   1.000
_cell.length_c   1.000
_cell.angle_alpha   90.00
_cell.angle_beta   90.00
_cell.angle_gamma   90.00
#
_symmetry.space_group_name_H-M   'P 1'
#
loop_
_entity.id
_entity.type
_entity.pdbx_description
1 polymer ?
#
loop_
_entity_poly.entity_id
_entity_poly.type
_entity_poly.pdbx_seq_one_letter_code
_entity_poly.pdbx_strand_id
1 'polypeptide(L)'
;MTDVTTKKVVKRLTDEEKAGIIQMLTDKRPHKDIMEKYNVSAGTISNIVKKITGASLKVPVHKDSKNVAALKESLIAVRNRKILVEEMLTGSLKQELEQLTIAEENLEKTIDSIIQLEAYTHNK
;
A
#
# COMPACT_ATOMS: atom_id res chain seq x y z
N MET A 1 -28.88 19.49 39.28
CA MET A 1 -27.95 19.14 38.18
C MET A 1 -28.83 18.76 37.00
N THR A 2 -28.96 19.62 36.00
CA THR A 2 -29.86 19.39 34.85
C THR A 2 -29.11 18.63 33.77
N ASP A 3 -29.52 17.39 33.56
CA ASP A 3 -29.10 16.54 32.45
C ASP A 3 -29.79 17.06 31.16
N VAL A 4 -29.02 17.72 30.30
CA VAL A 4 -29.47 18.15 28.98
C VAL A 4 -28.88 17.20 27.95
N THR A 5 -29.59 16.10 27.71
CA THR A 5 -29.42 15.30 26.51
C THR A 5 -29.76 16.16 25.30
N THR A 6 -28.75 16.77 24.68
CA THR A 6 -28.90 17.49 23.41
C THR A 6 -29.29 16.51 22.31
N LYS A 7 -30.59 16.24 22.20
CA LYS A 7 -31.21 15.58 21.06
C LYS A 7 -30.92 16.43 19.83
N LYS A 8 -30.00 16.00 18.97
CA LYS A 8 -29.63 16.70 17.73
C LYS A 8 -30.89 16.81 16.85
N VAL A 9 -31.56 17.96 16.92
CA VAL A 9 -32.76 18.25 16.12
C VAL A 9 -32.33 18.26 14.66
N VAL A 10 -32.67 17.22 13.92
CA VAL A 10 -32.41 17.16 12.47
C VAL A 10 -33.34 18.17 11.82
N LYS A 11 -32.81 19.36 11.48
CA LYS A 11 -33.55 20.37 10.71
C LYS A 11 -34.00 19.72 9.40
N ARG A 12 -35.32 19.64 9.19
CA ARG A 12 -35.88 19.20 7.91
C ARG A 12 -35.70 20.33 6.91
N LEU A 13 -35.06 20.04 5.77
CA LEU A 13 -34.94 20.98 4.67
C LEU A 13 -36.31 21.26 4.07
N THR A 14 -36.58 22.53 3.83
CA THR A 14 -37.72 23.03 3.06
C THR A 14 -37.59 22.63 1.59
N ASP A 15 -38.68 22.73 0.84
CA ASP A 15 -38.67 22.37 -0.58
C ASP A 15 -37.90 23.43 -1.40
N GLU A 16 -37.90 24.69 -0.96
CA GLU A 16 -37.05 25.75 -1.52
C GLU A 16 -35.56 25.47 -1.31
N GLU A 17 -35.15 25.04 -0.12
CA GLU A 17 -33.75 24.67 0.17
C GLU A 17 -33.31 23.48 -0.71
N LYS A 18 -34.19 22.49 -0.91
CA LYS A 18 -33.90 21.34 -1.79
C LYS A 18 -33.75 21.77 -3.24
N ALA A 19 -34.63 22.64 -3.73
CA ALA A 19 -34.54 23.19 -5.09
C ALA A 19 -33.23 23.97 -5.29
N GLY A 20 -32.82 24.76 -4.30
CA GLY A 20 -31.55 25.48 -4.31
C GLY A 20 -30.32 24.56 -4.36
N ILE A 21 -30.34 23.44 -3.63
CA ILE A 21 -29.30 22.41 -3.69
C ILE A 21 -29.20 21.81 -5.12
N ILE A 22 -30.34 21.47 -5.74
CA ILE A 22 -30.37 20.94 -7.11
C ILE A 22 -29.87 21.96 -8.13
N GLN A 23 -30.24 23.23 -7.98
CA GLN A 23 -29.77 24.30 -8.87
C GLN A 23 -28.25 24.44 -8.78
N MET A 24 -27.68 24.50 -7.58
CA MET A 24 -26.21 24.61 -7.41
C MET A 24 -25.46 23.40 -7.94
N LEU A 25 -26.06 22.19 -7.87
CA LEU A 25 -25.51 21.00 -8.49
C LEU A 25 -25.56 21.06 -10.02
N THR A 26 -26.66 21.57 -10.58
CA THR A 26 -26.81 21.82 -12.03
C THR A 26 -25.75 22.82 -12.52
N ASP A 27 -25.48 23.85 -11.71
CA ASP A 27 -24.44 24.86 -11.96
C ASP A 27 -23.01 24.36 -11.69
N LYS A 28 -22.84 23.06 -11.41
CA LYS A 28 -21.55 22.39 -11.13
C LYS A 28 -20.76 23.01 -9.99
N ARG A 29 -21.43 23.58 -8.98
CA ARG A 29 -20.75 24.09 -7.78
C ARG A 29 -20.10 22.94 -7.00
N PRO A 30 -18.94 23.16 -6.37
CA PRO A 30 -18.32 22.18 -5.50
C PRO A 30 -19.30 21.71 -4.41
N HIS A 31 -19.34 20.40 -4.14
CA HIS A 31 -20.20 19.86 -3.08
C HIS A 31 -19.89 20.48 -1.71
N LYS A 32 -18.64 20.88 -1.46
CA LYS A 32 -18.21 21.56 -0.24
C LYS A 32 -19.01 22.86 -0.01
N ASP A 33 -19.11 23.70 -1.03
CA ASP A 33 -19.81 24.98 -0.98
C ASP A 33 -21.31 24.79 -0.72
N ILE A 34 -21.91 23.74 -1.28
CA ILE A 34 -23.33 23.40 -1.08
C ILE A 34 -23.56 22.89 0.35
N MET A 35 -22.66 22.04 0.86
CA MET A 35 -22.73 21.53 2.23
C MET A 35 -22.62 22.67 3.25
N GLU A 36 -21.69 23.61 3.03
CA GLU A 36 -21.51 24.77 3.90
C GLU A 36 -22.72 25.72 3.84
N LYS A 37 -23.20 26.05 2.64
CA LYS A 37 -24.32 26.99 2.46
C LYS A 37 -25.62 26.50 3.10
N TYR A 38 -25.92 25.22 2.98
CA TYR A 38 -27.17 24.65 3.49
C TYR A 38 -27.01 23.91 4.82
N ASN A 39 -25.78 23.83 5.35
CA ASN A 39 -25.40 23.06 6.54
C ASN A 39 -25.89 21.60 6.48
N VAL A 40 -25.60 20.93 5.36
CA VAL A 40 -26.04 19.56 5.06
C VAL A 40 -24.85 18.63 4.82
N SER A 41 -25.02 17.35 5.10
CA SER A 41 -24.00 16.33 4.78
C SER A 41 -24.01 15.94 3.30
N ALA A 42 -22.90 15.44 2.78
CA ALA A 42 -22.81 14.88 1.42
C ALA A 42 -23.84 13.77 1.19
N GLY A 43 -24.10 12.92 2.21
CA GLY A 43 -25.13 11.88 2.15
C GLY A 43 -26.54 12.46 2.01
N THR A 44 -26.82 13.57 2.71
CA THR A 44 -28.09 14.31 2.58
C THR A 44 -28.28 14.84 1.17
N ILE A 45 -27.25 15.45 0.58
CA ILE A 45 -27.28 15.94 -0.81
C ILE A 45 -27.54 14.79 -1.78
N SER A 46 -26.82 13.67 -1.64
CA SER A 46 -27.01 12.47 -2.48
C SER A 46 -28.44 11.94 -2.41
N ASN A 47 -29.02 11.90 -1.20
CA ASN A 47 -30.40 11.48 -1.00
C ASN A 47 -31.43 12.44 -1.64
N ILE A 48 -31.19 13.75 -1.58
CA ILE A 48 -32.06 14.77 -2.21
C ILE A 48 -32.02 14.61 -3.72
N VAL A 49 -30.83 14.48 -4.31
CA VAL A 49 -30.68 14.28 -5.75
C VAL A 49 -31.38 13.01 -6.20
N LYS A 50 -31.13 11.89 -5.52
CA LYS A 50 -31.79 10.62 -5.84
C LYS A 50 -33.31 10.71 -5.77
N LYS A 51 -33.86 11.44 -4.79
CA LYS A 51 -35.31 11.64 -4.65
C LYS A 51 -35.91 12.51 -5.75
N ILE A 52 -35.18 13.53 -6.21
CA ILE A 52 -35.71 14.51 -7.18
C ILE A 52 -35.48 14.05 -8.62
N THR A 53 -34.29 13.55 -8.95
CA THR A 53 -33.89 13.21 -10.32
C THR A 53 -34.03 11.72 -10.63
N GLY A 54 -34.27 10.88 -9.62
CA GLY A 54 -34.27 9.42 -9.76
C GLY A 54 -32.88 8.80 -9.98
N ALA A 55 -31.83 9.62 -10.13
CA ALA A 55 -30.47 9.17 -10.40
C ALA A 55 -29.58 9.31 -9.16
N SER A 56 -28.77 8.29 -8.89
CA SER A 56 -27.71 8.41 -7.89
C SER A 56 -26.62 9.35 -8.42
N LEU A 57 -26.17 10.27 -7.56
CA LEU A 57 -24.95 11.05 -7.78
C LEU A 57 -23.80 10.05 -7.97
N LYS A 58 -23.32 9.89 -9.21
CA LYS A 58 -22.11 9.12 -9.48
C LYS A 58 -20.96 9.88 -8.84
N VAL A 59 -20.50 9.41 -7.69
CA VAL A 59 -19.24 9.88 -7.11
C VAL A 59 -18.18 9.60 -8.17
N PRO A 60 -17.53 10.61 -8.76
CA PRO A 60 -16.38 10.34 -9.59
C PRO A 60 -15.36 9.69 -8.67
N VAL A 61 -15.11 8.39 -8.87
CA VAL A 61 -13.92 7.75 -8.32
C VAL A 61 -12.78 8.61 -8.85
N HIS A 62 -12.06 9.30 -7.97
CA HIS A 62 -10.91 10.11 -8.35
C HIS A 62 -9.92 9.18 -9.06
N LYS A 63 -10.01 9.15 -10.38
CA LYS A 63 -8.99 8.57 -11.25
C LYS A 63 -7.86 9.59 -11.26
N ASP A 64 -7.10 9.65 -10.17
CA ASP A 64 -5.75 10.20 -10.22
C ASP A 64 -4.88 9.17 -10.95
N SER A 65 -5.20 8.94 -12.23
CA SER A 65 -4.60 7.89 -13.05
C SER A 65 -3.12 8.15 -13.31
N LYS A 66 -2.68 9.39 -13.14
CA LYS A 66 -1.27 9.79 -13.18
C LYS A 66 -0.48 9.20 -12.00
N ASN A 67 -1.08 9.12 -10.81
CA ASN A 67 -0.43 8.51 -9.64
C ASN A 67 -0.44 6.98 -9.74
N VAL A 68 -1.48 6.36 -10.30
CA VAL A 68 -1.54 4.90 -10.43
C VAL A 68 -0.47 4.35 -11.38
N ALA A 69 -0.18 5.06 -12.48
CA ALA A 69 0.90 4.67 -13.39
C ALA A 69 2.28 4.77 -12.73
N ALA A 70 2.57 5.90 -12.07
CA ALA A 70 3.82 6.10 -11.33
C ALA A 70 3.99 5.09 -10.18
N LEU A 71 2.91 4.74 -9.48
CA LEU A 71 2.91 3.70 -8.43
C LEU A 71 3.17 2.31 -9.02
N LYS A 72 2.64 2.01 -10.21
CA LYS A 72 2.93 0.74 -10.91
C LYS A 72 4.39 0.65 -11.34
N GLU A 73 4.95 1.73 -11.90
CA GLU A 73 6.38 1.79 -12.24
C GLU A 73 7.27 1.64 -11.01
N SER A 74 6.93 2.34 -9.92
CA SER A 74 7.63 2.22 -8.64
C SER A 74 7.58 0.79 -8.09
N LEU A 75 6.42 0.12 -8.20
CA LEU A 75 6.26 -1.27 -7.77
C LEU A 75 7.12 -2.24 -8.61
N ILE A 76 7.20 -2.03 -9.92
CA ILE A 76 8.06 -2.82 -10.80
C ILE A 76 9.53 -2.62 -10.43
N ALA A 77 9.96 -1.38 -10.21
CA ALA A 77 11.33 -1.07 -9.79
C ALA A 77 11.69 -1.75 -8.45
N VAL A 78 10.77 -1.75 -7.49
CA VAL A 78 10.98 -2.44 -6.20
C VAL A 78 11.08 -3.96 -6.39
N ARG A 79 10.22 -4.56 -7.22
CA ARG A 79 10.28 -6.00 -7.53
C ARG A 79 11.60 -6.38 -8.19
N ASN A 80 12.07 -5.59 -9.15
CA ASN A 80 13.34 -5.86 -9.83
C ASN A 80 14.53 -5.75 -8.88
N ARG A 81 14.54 -4.75 -7.99
CA ARG A 81 15.58 -4.63 -6.94
C ARG A 81 15.56 -5.84 -6.00
N LYS A 82 14.37 -6.32 -5.61
CA LYS A 82 14.24 -7.50 -4.77
C LYS A 82 14.88 -8.73 -5.43
N ILE A 83 14.55 -8.98 -6.70
CA ILE A 83 15.12 -10.11 -7.46
C ILE A 83 16.65 -10.01 -7.52
N LEU A 84 17.19 -8.83 -7.85
CA LEU A 84 18.63 -8.61 -7.92
C LEU A 84 19.32 -8.88 -6.57
N VAL A 85 18.72 -8.45 -5.45
CA VAL A 85 19.28 -8.70 -4.10
C VAL A 85 19.26 -10.20 -3.77
N GLU A 86 18.18 -10.92 -4.12
CA GLU A 86 18.08 -12.36 -3.91
C GLU A 86 19.13 -13.13 -4.75
N GLU A 87 19.34 -12.73 -6.01
CA GLU A 87 20.37 -13.29 -6.88
C GLU A 87 21.78 -13.04 -6.35
N MET A 88 22.08 -11.81 -5.91
CA MET A 88 23.38 -11.46 -5.34
C MET A 88 23.66 -12.24 -4.04
N LEU A 89 22.67 -12.39 -3.17
CA LEU A 89 22.82 -13.17 -1.93
C LEU A 89 23.09 -14.64 -2.25
N THR A 90 22.34 -15.22 -3.19
CA THR A 90 22.50 -16.61 -3.62
C THR A 90 23.88 -16.84 -4.25
N GLY A 91 24.34 -15.92 -5.10
CA GLY A 91 25.66 -15.98 -5.71
C GLY A 91 26.79 -15.89 -4.68
N SER A 92 26.66 -14.99 -3.70
CA SER A 92 27.65 -14.82 -2.63
C SER A 92 27.74 -16.07 -1.75
N LEU A 93 26.60 -16.63 -1.34
CA LEU A 93 26.56 -17.88 -0.56
C LEU A 93 27.15 -19.06 -1.34
N LYS A 94 26.90 -19.13 -2.65
CA LYS A 94 27.49 -20.18 -3.50
C LYS A 94 29.01 -20.07 -3.57
N GLN A 95 29.54 -18.84 -3.68
CA GLN A 95 30.98 -18.61 -3.68
C GLN A 95 31.63 -18.96 -2.34
N GLU A 96 30.98 -18.61 -1.23
CA GLU A 96 31.45 -18.96 0.11
C GLU A 96 31.46 -20.48 0.33
N LEU A 97 30.43 -21.19 -0.13
CA LEU A 97 30.37 -22.65 -0.07
C LEU A 97 31.52 -23.29 -0.84
N GLU A 98 31.82 -22.81 -2.06
CA GLU A 98 32.94 -23.31 -2.87
C GLU A 98 34.29 -23.12 -2.15
N GLN A 99 34.50 -21.95 -1.54
CA GLN A 99 35.72 -21.68 -0.77
C GLN A 99 35.85 -22.61 0.44
N LEU A 100 34.75 -22.90 1.13
CA LEU A 100 34.74 -23.84 2.24
C LEU A 100 35.03 -25.27 1.78
N THR A 101 34.46 -25.72 0.66
CA THR A 101 34.77 -27.03 0.07
C THR A 101 36.25 -27.16 -0.27
N ILE A 102 36.85 -26.15 -0.90
CA ILE A 102 38.29 -26.15 -1.18
C ILE A 102 39.13 -26.18 0.11
N ALA A 103 38.71 -25.44 1.14
CA ALA A 103 39.39 -25.43 2.43
C ALA A 103 39.33 -26.79 3.13
N GLU A 104 38.18 -27.46 3.06
CA GLU A 104 37.97 -28.81 3.61
C GLU A 104 38.90 -29.83 2.95
N GLU A 105 38.94 -29.89 1.62
CA GLU A 105 39.84 -30.80 0.89
C GLU A 105 41.32 -30.57 1.23
N ASN A 106 41.73 -29.32 1.46
CA ASN A 106 43.10 -29.00 1.82
C ASN A 106 43.44 -29.46 3.24
N LEU A 107 42.47 -29.37 4.17
CA LEU A 107 42.63 -29.89 5.53
C LEU A 107 42.75 -31.41 5.52
N GLU A 108 41.92 -32.11 4.74
CA GLU A 108 42.01 -33.58 4.58
C GLU A 108 43.40 -34.00 4.09
N LYS A 109 43.89 -33.38 3.02
CA LYS A 109 45.25 -33.66 2.48
C LYS A 109 46.35 -33.40 3.52
N THR A 110 46.16 -32.38 4.36
CA THR A 110 47.11 -32.05 5.43
C THR A 110 47.09 -33.10 6.53
N ILE A 111 45.89 -33.55 6.94
CA ILE A 111 45.72 -34.63 7.92
C ILE A 111 46.37 -35.92 7.42
N ASP A 112 46.10 -36.32 6.17
CA ASP A 112 46.70 -37.51 5.57
C ASP A 112 48.24 -37.44 5.57
N SER A 113 48.79 -36.28 5.24
CA SER A 113 50.24 -36.05 5.24
C SER A 113 50.83 -36.18 6.65
N ILE A 114 50.15 -35.66 7.67
CA ILE A 114 50.57 -35.80 9.08
C ILE A 114 50.56 -37.26 9.50
N ILE A 115 49.48 -38.00 9.20
CA ILE A 115 49.36 -39.44 9.52
C ILE A 115 50.52 -40.23 8.89
N GLN A 116 50.86 -39.96 7.63
CA GLN A 116 51.98 -40.62 6.95
C GLN A 116 53.33 -40.31 7.62
N LEU A 117 53.55 -39.06 8.04
CA LEU A 117 54.78 -38.67 8.76
C LEU A 117 54.88 -39.36 10.12
N GLU A 118 53.79 -39.42 10.88
CA GLU A 118 53.76 -40.12 12.18
C GLU A 118 54.09 -41.61 12.02
N ALA A 119 53.50 -42.28 11.03
CA ALA A 119 53.78 -43.68 10.71
C ALA A 119 55.26 -43.93 10.34
N TYR A 120 55.90 -42.97 9.65
CA TYR A 120 57.32 -43.06 9.32
C TYR A 120 58.23 -42.89 10.55
N THR A 121 57.85 -42.01 11.48
CA THR A 121 58.63 -41.77 12.72
C THR A 121 58.56 -42.93 13.73
N HIS A 122 57.47 -43.71 13.75
CA HIS A 122 57.31 -44.87 14.66
C HIS A 122 57.98 -46.17 14.15
N ASN A 123 58.45 -46.20 12.90
CA ASN A 123 59.15 -47.34 12.30
C ASN A 123 60.69 -47.16 12.23
N LYS A 124 61.24 -46.12 12.87
CA LYS A 124 62.68 -45.88 13.06
C LYS A 124 63.06 -46.08 14.53
#